data_AF-A0A9E3TYF5-F1
#
_entry.id   AF-A0A9E3TYF5-F1
#
_cell.length_a   1.000
_cell.length_b   1.000
_cell.length_c   1.000
_cell.angle_alpha   90.00
_cell.angle_beta   90.00
_cell.angle_gamma   90.00
#
_symmetry.space_group_name_H-M   'P 1'
#
loop_
_entity.id
_entity.type
_entity.pdbx_description
1 polymer ?
#
loop_
_entity_poly.entity_id
_entity_poly.type
_entity_poly.pdbx_seq_one_letter_code
_entity_poly.pdbx_strand_id
1 'polypeptide(L)' 'MIRTFGRLLQIFGLVLLPGAMVMQLMEAFSAGMLLVMLLFGVAAFYLGRMIEGYAPRS' A
#
# COMPACT_ATOMS: atom_id res chain seq x y z
N MET A 1 -11.83 14.29 6.85
CA MET A 1 -11.45 13.91 5.47
C MET A 1 -10.01 13.41 5.36
N ILE A 2 -9.01 14.15 5.86
CA ILE A 2 -7.59 13.76 5.73
C ILE A 2 -7.26 12.42 6.41
N ARG A 3 -7.94 12.10 7.51
CA ARG A 3 -7.84 10.81 8.20
C ARG A 3 -8.33 9.64 7.34
N THR A 4 -9.44 9.84 6.62
CA THR A 4 -10.00 8.84 5.68
C THR A 4 -9.05 8.59 4.51
N PHE A 5 -8.40 9.64 4.01
CA PHE A 5 -7.39 9.52 2.96
C PHE A 5 -6.19 8.68 3.41
N GLY A 6 -5.66 8.92 4.62
CA GLY A 6 -4.58 8.11 5.19
C GLY A 6 -4.98 6.64 5.37
N ARG A 7 -6.23 6.37 5.75
CA ARG A 7 -6.76 5.00 5.88
C ARG A 7 -6.94 4.30 4.53
N LEU A 8 -7.37 5.03 3.49
CA LEU A 8 -7.45 4.50 2.12
C LEU A 8 -6.07 4.12 1.58
N LEU A 9 -5.05 4.95 1.82
CA LEU A 9 -3.65 4.65 1.46
C LEU A 9 -3.13 3.38 2.15
N GLN A 10 -3.48 3.18 3.42
CA GLN A 10 -3.15 1.96 4.16
C GLN A 10 -3.86 0.73 3.57
N ILE A 11 -5.16 0.82 3.29
CA ILE A 11 -5.91 -0.28 2.67
C ILE A 11 -5.32 -0.61 1.30
N PHE A 12 -5.01 0.41 0.49
CA PHE A 12 -4.38 0.23 -0.80
C PHE A 12 -3.03 -0.48 -0.67
N GLY A 13 -2.15 -0.04 0.24
CA GLY A 13 -0.87 -0.70 0.50
C GLY A 13 -1.00 -2.17 0.93
N LEU A 14 -2.04 -2.49 1.73
CA LEU A 14 -2.32 -3.86 2.16
C LEU A 14 -2.86 -4.75 1.05
N VAL A 15 -3.69 -4.22 0.14
CA VAL A 15 -4.30 -4.99 -0.96
C VAL A 15 -3.35 -5.14 -2.16
N LEU A 16 -2.46 -4.17 -2.36
CA LEU A 16 -1.50 -4.17 -3.45
C LEU A 16 -0.57 -5.39 -3.42
N LEU A 17 -0.15 -5.83 -2.24
CA LEU A 17 0.74 -6.98 -2.07
C LEU A 17 0.10 -8.32 -2.48
N PRO A 18 -1.05 -8.73 -1.91
CA PRO A 18 -1.78 -9.90 -2.37
C PRO A 18 -2.09 -9.84 -3.88
N GLY A 19 -2.47 -8.66 -4.38
CA GLY A 19 -2.71 -8.46 -5.81
C GLY A 19 -1.46 -8.73 -6.66
N ALA A 20 -0.31 -8.20 -6.25
CA ALA A 20 0.96 -8.43 -6.93
C ALA A 20 1.40 -9.90 -6.87
N MET A 21 1.14 -10.60 -5.76
CA MET A 21 1.41 -12.04 -5.64
C MET A 21 0.56 -12.88 -6.59
N VAL A 22 -0.74 -12.56 -6.74
CA VAL A 22 -1.60 -13.23 -7.72
C VAL A 22 -1.10 -12.98 -9.14
N MET A 23 -0.74 -11.75 -9.48
CA MET A 23 -0.17 -11.42 -10.79
C MET A 23 1.16 -12.16 -11.05
N GLN A 24 2.02 -12.30 -10.03
CA GLN A 24 3.25 -13.09 -10.15
C GLN A 24 2.95 -14.58 -10.38
N LEU A 25 1.95 -15.13 -9.68
CA LEU A 25 1.55 -16.53 -9.84
C LEU A 25 1.01 -16.83 -11.24
N MET A 26 0.38 -15.83 -11.88
CA MET A 26 -0.05 -15.90 -13.28
C MET A 26 1.09 -15.61 -14.28
N GLU A 27 2.34 -15.57 -13.81
CA GLU A 27 3.53 -15.23 -14.58
C GLU A 27 3.48 -13.84 -15.26
N ALA A 28 2.54 -12.98 -14.84
CA ALA A 28 2.39 -11.63 -15.37
C ALA A 28 3.45 -10.66 -14.81
N PHE A 29 4.00 -10.95 -13.63
CA PHE A 29 5.07 -10.18 -13.01
C PHE A 29 6.29 -11.05 -12.69
N SER A 30 7.48 -10.46 -12.88
CA SER A 30 8.73 -11.04 -12.39
C SER A 30 8.87 -10.89 -10.87
N ALA A 31 9.74 -11.69 -10.25
CA ALA A 31 10.07 -11.54 -8.84
C ALA A 31 10.63 -10.15 -8.49
N GLY A 32 11.40 -9.54 -9.41
CA GLY A 32 11.89 -8.17 -9.24
C GLY A 32 10.74 -7.15 -9.16
N MET A 33 9.73 -7.29 -10.02
CA MET A 33 8.55 -6.41 -10.00
C MET A 33 7.73 -6.60 -8.72
N LEU A 34 7.62 -7.83 -8.21
CA LEU A 34 6.99 -8.09 -6.91
C LEU A 34 7.70 -7.34 -5.78
N LEU A 35 9.03 -7.35 -5.74
CA LEU A 35 9.81 -6.60 -4.74
C LEU A 35 9.59 -5.08 -4.83
N VAL A 36 9.48 -4.54 -6.05
CA VAL A 36 9.16 -3.12 -6.26
C VAL A 36 7.75 -2.81 -5.73
N MET A 37 6.77 -3.66 -6.03
CA MET A 37 5.40 -3.51 -5.53
C MET A 37 5.35 -3.63 -4.00
N LEU A 38 6.11 -4.54 -3.40
CA LEU A 38 6.27 -4.67 -1.94
C LEU A 38 6.78 -3.36 -1.33
N LEU A 39 7.89 -2.83 -1.84
CA LEU A 39 8.48 -1.59 -1.34
C LEU A 39 7.51 -0.41 -1.49
N PHE A 40 6.83 -0.33 -2.64
CA PHE A 40 5.83 0.70 -2.89
C PHE A 40 4.64 0.60 -1.93
N GLY A 41 4.10 -0.61 -1.72
CA GLY A 41 2.99 -0.86 -0.79
C GLY A 41 3.35 -0.52 0.66
N VAL A 42 4.56 -0.89 1.10
CA VAL A 42 5.08 -0.54 2.43
C VAL A 42 5.23 0.98 2.58
N ALA A 43 5.81 1.65 1.59
CA ALA A 43 5.97 3.10 1.60
C ALA A 43 4.62 3.83 1.63
N ALA A 44 3.67 3.42 0.76
CA ALA A 44 2.32 3.96 0.71
C ALA A 44 1.56 3.76 2.03
N PHE A 45 1.69 2.57 2.64
CA PHE A 45 1.10 2.28 3.94
C PHE A 45 1.65 3.19 5.03
N TYR A 46 2.98 3.34 5.11
CA TYR A 46 3.62 4.21 6.11
C TYR A 46 3.25 5.67 5.94
N LEU A 47 3.20 6.16 4.69
CA LEU A 47 2.73 7.52 4.39
C LEU A 47 1.27 7.71 4.84
N GLY A 48 0.40 6.74 4.55
CA GLY A 48 -0.99 6.75 5.04
C GLY A 48 -1.06 6.78 6.57
N ARG A 49 -0.21 6.03 7.26
CA ARG A 49 -0.08 6.01 8.74
C ARG A 49 0.36 7.36 9.29
N MET A 50 1.31 8.04 8.65
CA MET A 50 1.73 9.39 9.05
C MET A 50 0.61 10.40 8.86
N ILE A 51 -0.04 10.41 7.70
CA ILE A 51 -1.16 11.32 7.39
C ILE A 51 -2.32 11.11 8.38
N GLU A 52 -2.64 9.86 8.73
CA GLU A 52 -3.66 9.56 9.73
C GLU A 52 -3.24 10.04 11.14
N GLY A 53 -1.96 9.90 11.48
CA GLY A 53 -1.39 10.29 12.77
C GLY A 53 -1.32 11.80 13.01
N TYR A 54 -1.04 12.59 11.97
CA TYR A 54 -1.03 14.06 12.04
C TYR A 54 -2.43 14.68 11.88
N ALA A 55 -3.45 13.90 11.54
CA ALA A 55 -4.82 14.40 11.41
C ALA A 55 -5.39 14.81 12.79
N PRO A 56 -5.78 16.09 12.97
CA PRO A 56 -6.37 16.56 14.21
C PRO A 56 -7.56 15.69 14.65
N ARG A 57 -7.67 15.42 15.97
CA ARG A 57 -8.87 14.82 16.57
C ARG A 57 -9.97 15.90 16.60
N SER A 58 -10.58 16.18 15.45
CA SER A 58 -11.81 16.98 15.33
C SER A 58 -13.04 16.11 15.55
#